data_AF-A0A971BNR0-F1
#
_entry.id   AF-A0A971BNR0-F1
#
_cell.length_a   1.000
_cell.length_b   1.000
_cell.length_c   1.000
_cell.angle_alpha   90.00
_cell.angle_beta   90.00
_cell.angle_gamma   90.00
#
_symmetry.space_group_name_H-M   'P 1'
#
loop_
_entity.id
_entity.type
_entity.pdbx_description
1 polymer ?
#
loop_
_entity_poly.entity_id
_entity_poly.type
_entity_poly.pdbx_seq_one_letter_code
_entity_poly.pdbx_strand_id
1 'polypeptide(L)' 'IEAAMRAKLIDELGLKPRVAFGPARVAIAGRRVSPPLFESMELLGRDDSLARIERLRAKLAAE' A
#
# COMPACT_ATOMS: atom_id res chain seq x y z
N ILE A 1 1.47 -0.12 -11.54
CA ILE A 1 0.65 -0.14 -10.29
C ILE A 1 0.32 1.28 -9.80
N GLU A 2 1.31 2.17 -9.78
CA GLU A 2 1.18 3.56 -9.29
C GLU A 2 0.00 4.33 -9.89
N ALA A 3 -0.12 4.36 -11.22
CA ALA A 3 -1.18 5.12 -11.90
C ALA A 3 -2.60 4.72 -11.43
N ALA A 4 -2.87 3.42 -11.32
CA ALA A 4 -4.15 2.91 -10.84
C ALA A 4 -4.42 3.31 -9.38
N MET A 5 -3.39 3.25 -8.52
CA MET A 5 -3.54 3.67 -7.12
C MET A 5 -3.73 5.18 -6.98
N ARG A 6 -3.09 6.00 -7.81
CA ARG A 6 -3.31 7.46 -7.83
C ARG A 6 -4.72 7.81 -8.28
N ALA A 7 -5.17 7.24 -9.40
CA ALA A 7 -6.52 7.47 -9.90
C ALA A 7 -7.58 7.14 -8.83
N LYS A 8 -7.48 5.98 -8.18
CA LYS A 8 -8.43 5.58 -7.14
C LYS A 8 -8.29 6.35 -5.84
N LEU A 9 -7.08 6.43 -5.27
CA LEU A 9 -6.91 6.94 -3.92
C LEU A 9 -6.83 8.47 -3.87
N ILE A 10 -6.22 9.09 -4.87
CA ILE A 10 -6.02 10.55 -4.89
C ILE A 10 -7.16 11.21 -5.65
N ASP A 11 -7.38 10.82 -6.91
CA ASP A 11 -8.29 11.58 -7.78
C ASP A 11 -9.75 11.30 -7.43
N GLU A 12 -10.13 10.03 -7.25
CA GLU A 12 -11.52 9.66 -6.90
C GLU A 12 -11.82 9.84 -5.41
N LEU A 13 -10.95 9.36 -4.51
CA LEU A 13 -11.19 9.42 -3.06
C LEU A 13 -10.68 10.70 -2.39
N GLY A 14 -9.98 11.58 -3.12
CA GLY A 14 -9.51 12.86 -2.59
C GLY A 14 -8.43 12.75 -1.50
N LEU A 15 -7.77 11.60 -1.35
CA LEU A 15 -6.81 11.38 -0.26
C LEU A 15 -5.49 12.08 -0.57
N LYS A 16 -4.90 12.71 0.45
CA LYS A 16 -3.52 13.20 0.37
C LYS A 16 -2.57 12.02 0.17
N PRO A 17 -1.49 12.14 -0.65
CA PRO A 17 -0.55 11.05 -0.91
C PRO A 17 -0.02 10.35 0.35
N ARG A 18 0.25 11.11 1.41
CA ARG A 18 0.73 10.59 2.70
C ARG A 18 -0.27 9.63 3.36
N VAL A 19 -1.57 9.93 3.24
CA VAL A 19 -2.66 9.10 3.78
C VAL A 19 -2.93 7.93 2.86
N ALA A 20 -2.94 8.15 1.54
CA ALA A 20 -3.18 7.13 0.54
C ALA A 20 -2.12 6.01 0.57
N PHE A 21 -0.83 6.35 0.62
CA PHE A 21 0.26 5.38 0.45
C PHE A 21 0.95 4.98 1.75
N GLY A 22 0.71 5.69 2.85
CA GLY A 22 1.26 5.36 4.17
C GLY A 22 0.92 3.93 4.63
N PRO A 23 -0.37 3.54 4.66
CA PRO A 23 -0.79 2.19 5.04
C PRO A 23 -0.23 1.13 4.09
N ALA A 24 -0.25 1.37 2.78
CA ALA A 24 0.31 0.46 1.79
C ALA A 24 1.81 0.22 2.05
N ARG A 25 2.58 1.27 2.37
CA ARG A 25 4.00 1.15 2.72
C ARG A 25 4.23 0.28 3.96
N VAL A 26 3.41 0.47 5.00
CA VAL A 26 3.51 -0.34 6.22
C VAL A 26 3.15 -1.80 5.92
N ALA A 27 2.11 -2.05 5.12
CA ALA A 27 1.74 -3.41 4.72
C ALA A 27 2.89 -4.11 3.98
N ILE A 28 3.50 -3.43 3.01
CA ILE A 28 4.53 -4.03 2.15
C ILE A 28 5.87 -4.20 2.87
N ALA A 29 6.34 -3.16 3.59
CA ALA A 29 7.69 -3.09 4.14
C ALA A 29 7.78 -3.23 5.67
N GLY A 30 6.65 -3.26 6.38
CA GLY A 30 6.60 -3.31 7.84
C GLY A 30 7.03 -2.02 8.56
N ARG A 31 7.33 -0.95 7.82
CA ARG A 31 7.85 0.32 8.34
C ARG A 31 7.39 1.51 7.52
N ARG A 32 7.39 2.71 8.13
CA ARG A 32 6.93 3.96 7.50
C ARG A 32 7.91 4.56 6.48
N VAL A 33 9.19 4.21 6.57
CA VAL A 33 10.24 4.66 5.64
C VAL A 33 10.84 3.42 4.98
N SER A 34 10.66 3.28 3.68
CA SER A 34 11.06 2.11 2.91
C SER A 34 11.79 2.56 1.64
N PRO A 35 12.38 1.61 0.87
CA PRO A 35 12.65 1.84 -0.53
C PRO A 35 11.39 2.28 -1.30
N PRO A 36 11.53 2.68 -2.58
CA PRO A 36 10.40 3.07 -3.41
C PRO A 36 9.28 2.01 -3.40
N LEU A 37 8.05 2.45 -3.10
CA LEU A 37 6.93 1.56 -2.76
C LEU A 37 6.50 0.71 -3.96
N PHE A 38 6.34 1.34 -5.12
CA PHE A 38 5.77 0.66 -6.29
C PHE A 38 6.76 -0.31 -6.89
N GLU A 39 8.04 0.04 -6.90
CA GLU A 39 9.16 -0.82 -7.30
C GLU A 39 9.27 -2.02 -6.36
N SER A 40 9.09 -1.81 -5.05
CA SER A 40 9.03 -2.93 -4.09
C SER A 40 7.85 -3.86 -4.38
N MET A 41 6.67 -3.31 -4.71
CA MET A 41 5.49 -4.10 -5.08
C MET A 41 5.67 -4.85 -6.41
N GLU A 42 6.37 -4.26 -7.38
CA GLU A 42 6.70 -4.89 -8.65
C GLU A 42 7.67 -6.05 -8.47
N LEU A 43 8.71 -5.88 -7.63
CA LEU A 43 9.66 -6.94 -7.30
C LEU A 43 9.01 -8.11 -6.54
N LEU A 44 8.10 -7.83 -5.62
CA LEU A 44 7.35 -8.85 -4.89
C LEU A 44 6.31 -9.55 -5.76
N GLY A 45 5.79 -8.86 -6.76
CA GLY A 45 4.66 -9.33 -7.56
C GLY A 45 3.31 -9.13 -6.86
N ARG A 46 2.26 -9.42 -7.62
CA ARG A 46 0.86 -9.13 -7.26
C ARG A 46 0.40 -9.91 -6.02
N ASP A 47 0.62 -11.21 -6.01
CA ASP A 47 0.01 -12.10 -5.01
C ASP A 47 0.61 -11.85 -3.62
N ASP A 48 1.94 -11.75 -3.54
CA ASP A 48 2.63 -11.39 -2.30
C ASP A 48 2.27 -9.99 -1.79
N SER A 49 2.15 -9.01 -2.70
CA SER A 49 1.75 -7.64 -2.34
C SER A 49 0.34 -7.61 -1.75
N LEU A 50 -0.61 -8.30 -2.38
CA LEU A 50 -1.99 -8.39 -1.88
C LEU A 50 -2.06 -9.16 -0.55
N ALA A 51 -1.38 -10.30 -0.44
CA ALA A 51 -1.35 -11.08 0.79
C ALA A 51 -0.82 -10.28 1.99
N ARG A 52 0.18 -9.42 1.78
CA ARG A 52 0.69 -8.51 2.83
C ARG A 52 -0.31 -7.43 3.22
N ILE A 53 -1.02 -6.84 2.26
CA ILE A 53 -2.08 -5.85 2.53
C ILE A 53 -3.24 -6.49 3.31
N GLU A 54 -3.69 -7.66 2.89
CA GLU A 54 -4.74 -8.42 3.57
C GLU A 54 -4.36 -8.75 5.01
N ARG A 55 -3.11 -9.17 5.24
CA ARG A 55 -2.59 -9.43 6.58
C ARG A 55 -2.62 -8.20 7.48
N LEU A 56 -2.22 -7.04 6.97
CA LEU A 56 -2.29 -5.80 7.75
C LEU A 56 -3.75 -5.43 8.04
N ARG A 57 -4.65 -5.54 7.06
CA ARG A 57 -6.09 -5.27 7.26
C ARG A 57 -6.67 -6.16 8.35
N ALA A 58 -6.39 -7.47 8.30
CA ALA A 58 -6.85 -8.42 9.31
C ALA A 58 -6.33 -8.09 10.70
N LYS A 59 -5.05 -7.68 10.82
CA LYS A 59 -4.46 -7.28 12.09
C LYS A 59 -5.17 -6.05 12.68
N LEU A 60 -5.39 -5.01 11.87
CA LEU A 60 -6.06 -3.78 12.31
C LEU A 60 -7.54 -3.96 12.65
N ALA A 61 -8.20 -4.98 12.08
CA ALA A 61 -9.59 -5.31 12.39
C ALA A 61 -9.75 -6.13 13.68
N ALA A 62 -8.66 -6.75 14.16
CA ALA A 62 -8.64 -7.53 15.39
C ALA A 62 -8.20 -6.71 16.62
N GLU A 63 -7.77 -5.47 16.42
CA GLU A 63 -7.47 -4.45 17.45
C GLU A 63 -8.70 -3.57 17.69
#